data_AF-A0ABD0QQ07-F1
#
_entry.id   AF-A0ABD0QQ07-F1
#
_cell.length_a   1.000
_cell.length_b   1.000
_cell.length_c   1.000
_cell.angle_alpha   90.00
_cell.angle_beta   90.00
_cell.angle_gamma   90.00
#
_symmetry.space_group_name_H-M   'P 1'
#
loop_
_entity.id
_entity.type
_entity.pdbx_description
1 polymer ?
#
loop_
_entity_poly.entity_id
_entity_poly.type
_entity_poly.pdbx_seq_one_letter_code
_entity_poly.pdbx_strand_id
1 'polypeptide(L)' 'MVSVDDYERWLQRGLSGSYHCATADCPGWCVYEDAVNTFHCPVCKKHNCLLCK' A
#
# COMPACT_ATOMS: atom_id res chain seq x y z
N MET A 1 25.57 13.50 12.54
CA MET A 1 24.47 14.10 11.76
C MET A 1 24.37 13.30 10.47
N VAL A 2 23.18 12.79 10.15
CA VAL A 2 22.95 12.09 8.87
C VAL A 2 23.02 13.15 7.76
N SER A 3 23.73 12.86 6.67
CA SER A 3 23.83 13.80 5.53
C SER A 3 22.48 13.97 4.86
N VAL A 4 22.22 15.13 4.28
CA VAL A 4 20.97 15.45 3.57
C VAL A 4 20.72 14.44 2.43
N ASP A 5 21.78 14.05 1.70
CA ASP A 5 21.73 13.01 0.67
C ASP A 5 21.32 11.62 1.19
N ASP A 6 21.69 11.28 2.43
CA ASP A 6 21.36 9.99 3.04
C ASP A 6 19.91 9.97 3.55
N TYR A 7 19.40 11.15 3.95
CA TYR A 7 17.99 11.39 4.29
C TYR A 7 17.08 11.33 3.05
N GLU A 8 17.49 11.95 1.94
CA GLU A 8 16.74 11.90 0.67
C GLU A 8 16.72 10.50 0.06
N ARG A 9 17.83 9.74 0.15
CA ARG A 9 17.87 8.32 -0.24
C ARG A 9 16.95 7.44 0.60
N TRP A 10 16.69 7.80 1.86
CA TRP A 10 15.71 7.12 2.71
C TRP A 10 14.27 7.47 2.32
N LEU A 11 13.98 8.74 2.02
CA LEU A 11 12.66 9.16 1.52
C LEU A 11 12.31 8.52 0.16
N GLN A 12 13.31 8.36 -0.72
CA GLN A 12 13.12 7.73 -2.02
C GLN A 12 12.95 6.21 -1.96
N ARG A 13 13.20 5.56 -0.81
CA ARG A 13 13.28 4.09 -0.69
C ARG A 13 11.94 3.35 -0.54
N GLY A 14 10.81 4.03 -0.67
CA GLY A 14 9.53 3.34 -0.87
C GLY A 14 8.60 3.44 0.34
N LEU A 15 7.68 4.39 0.24
CA LEU A 15 6.39 4.32 0.92
C LEU A 15 5.51 3.29 0.20
N SER A 16 5.99 2.05 0.09
CA SER A 16 5.17 0.95 -0.40
C SER A 16 4.36 0.42 0.79
N GLY A 17 3.11 0.86 0.89
CA GLY A 17 2.17 0.38 1.88
C GLY A 17 1.60 -0.98 1.48
N SER A 18 1.38 -1.88 2.43
CA SER A 18 0.59 -3.10 2.19
C SER A 18 -0.84 -2.90 2.68
N TYR A 19 -1.82 -3.33 1.89
CA TYR A 19 -3.23 -3.32 2.27
C TYR A 19 -3.80 -4.74 2.24
N HIS A 20 -4.45 -5.13 3.33
CA HIS A 20 -5.25 -6.35 3.40
C HIS A 20 -6.69 -6.07 2.99
N CYS A 21 -7.26 -6.94 2.17
CA CYS A 21 -8.65 -6.89 1.73
C CYS A 21 -9.59 -6.70 2.93
N ALA A 22 -10.52 -5.75 2.84
CA ALA A 22 -11.48 -5.45 3.91
C ALA A 22 -12.59 -6.51 4.05
N THR A 23 -12.61 -7.53 3.18
CA THR A 23 -13.60 -8.61 3.26
C THR A 23 -13.22 -9.59 4.35
N ALA A 24 -14.15 -9.88 5.27
CA ALA A 24 -13.98 -10.91 6.28
C ALA A 24 -13.55 -12.25 5.66
N ASP A 25 -12.62 -12.94 6.33
CA ASP A 25 -12.06 -14.23 5.92
C ASP A 25 -11.39 -14.25 4.54
N CYS A 26 -11.02 -13.09 3.98
CA CYS A 26 -10.28 -13.00 2.73
C CYS A 26 -8.76 -12.81 2.98
N PRO A 27 -7.90 -13.75 2.53
CA PRO A 27 -6.45 -13.63 2.68
C PRO A 27 -5.81 -12.67 1.65
N GLY A 28 -6.61 -12.03 0.79
CA GLY A 28 -6.11 -11.17 -0.27
C GLY A 28 -5.45 -9.91 0.27
N TRP A 29 -4.34 -9.52 -0.34
CA TRP A 29 -3.62 -8.28 -0.03
C TRP A 29 -2.95 -7.73 -1.29
N CYS A 30 -2.52 -6.48 -1.23
CA CYS A 30 -1.69 -5.85 -2.25
C CYS A 30 -0.63 -4.96 -1.60
N VAL A 31 0.47 -4.74 -2.33
CA VAL A 31 1.35 -3.61 -2.12
C VAL A 31 0.86 -2.50 -3.03
N TYR A 32 0.76 -1.29 -2.51
CA TYR A 32 0.39 -0.12 -3.30
C TYR A 32 1.42 0.99 -3.10
N GLU A 33 1.59 1.78 -4.15
CA GLU A 33 2.30 3.05 -4.11
C GLU A 33 1.27 4.17 -3.88
N ASP A 34 1.71 5.32 -3.35
CA ASP A 34 0.87 6.42 -2.88
C ASP A 34 -0.16 6.95 -3.90
N ALA A 35 0.03 6.67 -5.19
CA ALA A 35 -0.88 7.09 -6.26
C ALA A 35 -2.15 6.21 -6.42
N VAL A 36 -2.24 5.08 -5.72
CA VAL A 36 -3.36 4.13 -5.88
C VAL A 36 -4.32 4.23 -4.70
N ASN A 37 -5.58 4.56 -4.99
CA ASN A 37 -6.63 4.67 -3.96
C ASN A 37 -7.59 3.48 -3.95
N THR A 38 -7.54 2.64 -4.97
CA THR A 38 -8.47 1.51 -5.13
C THR A 38 -7.74 0.26 -5.57
N PHE A 39 -8.19 -0.88 -5.06
CA PHE A 39 -7.59 -2.18 -5.30
C PHE A 39 -8.69 -3.22 -5.52
N HIS A 40 -8.60 -3.95 -6.64
CA HIS A 40 -9.48 -5.09 -6.90
C HIS A 40 -8.84 -6.38 -6.37
N CYS A 41 -9.47 -7.01 -5.39
CA CYS A 41 -8.89 -8.18 -4.74
C CYS A 41 -8.82 -9.37 -5.70
N PRO A 42 -7.64 -9.97 -5.95
CA PRO A 42 -7.53 -11.10 -6.86
C PRO A 42 -8.21 -12.37 -6.33
N VAL A 43 -8.41 -12.46 -5.01
CA VAL A 43 -9.03 -13.61 -4.33
C VAL A 43 -10.56 -13.54 -4.40
N CYS A 44 -11.16 -12.52 -3.78
CA CYS A 44 -12.63 -12.41 -3.67
C CYS A 44 -13.28 -11.51 -4.73
N LYS A 45 -12.49 -10.91 -5.64
CA LYS A 45 -12.95 -9.98 -6.70
C LYS A 45 -13.74 -8.76 -6.19
N LYS A 46 -13.60 -8.43 -4.90
CA LYS A 46 -14.21 -7.21 -4.34
C LYS A 46 -13.33 -6.00 -4.57
N HIS A 47 -14.00 -4.88 -4.77
CA HIS A 47 -13.37 -3.58 -4.86
C HIS A 47 -13.08 -3.05 -3.45
N ASN A 48 -11.83 -2.72 -3.18
CA ASN A 48 -11.37 -2.16 -1.92
C ASN A 48 -10.94 -0.72 -2.14
N CYS A 49 -11.34 0.19 -1.24
CA CYS A 49 -10.83 1.55 -1.19
C CYS A 49 -9.72 1.59 -0.13
N LEU A 50 -8.51 1.93 -0.56
CA LEU A 50 -7.32 1.97 0.29
C LEU A 50 -7.40 3.11 1.32
N LEU A 51 -8.06 4.21 0.96
CA LEU A 51 -8.23 5.41 1.80
C LEU A 51 -9.46 5.40 2.71
N CYS A 52 -10.45 4.54 2.44
CA CYS A 52 -11.74 4.55 3.12
C CYS A 52 -11.78 3.65 4.38
N LYS A 53 -10.63 3.37 4.98
CA LYS A 53 -10.53 2.51 6.18
C LYS A 53 -11.26 3.09 7.38
#